data_AF-A0A3P1Y274-F1
#
_entry.id   AF-A0A3P1Y274-F1
#
_cell.length_a   1.000
_cell.length_b   1.000
_cell.length_c   1.000
_cell.angle_alpha   90.00
_cell.angle_beta   90.00
_cell.angle_gamma   90.00
#
_symmetry.space_group_name_H-M   'P 1'
#
loop_
_entity.id
_entity.type
_entity.pdbx_description
1 polymer ?
#
loop_
_entity_poly.entity_id
_entity_poly.type
_entity_poly.pdbx_seq_one_letter_code
_entity_poly.pdbx_strand_id
1 'polypeptide(L)'
;MNSSTTFTVSMSQSQLYELSDAACEVIERMLREGISEEEAKLNSLSELWEAYKTLHLTLLGSIDTPAIRRLEQQVTDALDSYA
;
A
#
# COMPACT_ATOMS: atom_id res chain seq x y z
N MET A 1 8.58 0.15 21.81
CA MET A 1 8.43 -1.08 21.02
C MET A 1 6.95 -1.36 20.91
N ASN A 2 6.29 -0.92 19.84
CA ASN A 2 4.93 -1.36 19.55
C ASN A 2 5.06 -2.76 18.94
N SER A 3 4.61 -3.77 19.67
CA SER A 3 4.54 -5.14 19.15
C SER A 3 3.48 -5.16 18.06
N SER A 4 3.87 -5.33 16.80
CA SER A 4 2.92 -5.53 15.71
C SER A 4 2.19 -6.86 15.93
N THR A 5 0.94 -6.79 16.35
CA THR A 5 0.07 -7.96 16.45
C THR A 5 -0.35 -8.38 15.05
N THR A 6 0.07 -9.56 14.61
CA THR A 6 -0.34 -10.13 13.33
C THR A 6 -1.66 -10.88 13.46
N PHE A 7 -2.56 -10.68 12.49
CA PHE A 7 -3.82 -11.42 12.37
C PHE A 7 -3.80 -12.25 11.07
N THR A 8 -4.51 -13.38 11.06
CA THR A 8 -4.75 -14.18 9.85
C THR A 8 -6.22 -14.08 9.47
N VAL A 9 -6.50 -13.79 8.20
CA VAL A 9 -7.85 -13.66 7.64
C VAL A 9 -7.95 -14.50 6.38
N SER A 10 -9.05 -15.26 6.24
CA SER A 10 -9.34 -16.02 5.01
C SER A 10 -10.19 -15.18 4.07
N MET A 11 -9.79 -15.12 2.80
CA MET A 11 -10.47 -14.35 1.76
C MET A 11 -10.53 -15.16 0.46
N SER A 12 -11.55 -14.92 -0.36
CA SER A 12 -11.54 -15.44 -1.73
C SER A 12 -10.52 -14.68 -2.59
N GLN A 13 -10.12 -15.30 -3.70
CA GLN A 13 -9.25 -14.63 -4.67
C GLN A 13 -9.88 -13.34 -5.21
N SER A 14 -11.20 -13.33 -5.46
CA SER A 14 -11.91 -12.11 -5.91
C SER A 14 -11.84 -10.99 -4.88
N GLN A 15 -12.01 -11.29 -3.58
CA GLN A 15 -11.90 -10.28 -2.53
C GLN A 15 -10.48 -9.72 -2.44
N LEU A 16 -9.44 -10.54 -2.66
CA LEU A 16 -8.06 -10.06 -2.71
C LEU A 16 -7.80 -9.13 -3.90
N TYR A 17 -8.39 -9.41 -5.07
CA TYR A 17 -8.32 -8.49 -6.22
C TYR A 17 -8.97 -7.14 -5.91
N GLU A 18 -10.20 -7.14 -5.38
CA GLU A 18 -10.89 -5.91 -4.99
C GLU A 18 -10.11 -5.09 -3.94
N LEU A 19 -9.49 -5.76 -2.96
CA LEU A 19 -8.63 -5.09 -2.00
C LEU A 19 -7.37 -4.51 -2.63
N SER A 20 -6.77 -5.21 -3.59
CA SER A 20 -5.61 -4.69 -4.33
C SER A 20 -6.00 -3.43 -5.11
N ASP A 21 -7.13 -3.45 -5.82
CA ASP A 21 -7.58 -2.32 -6.60
C ASP A 21 -7.91 -1.12 -5.70
N ALA A 22 -8.65 -1.34 -4.60
CA ALA A 22 -8.94 -0.30 -3.62
C ALA A 22 -7.68 0.29 -2.99
N ALA A 23 -6.70 -0.54 -2.63
CA ALA A 23 -5.42 -0.06 -2.11
C ALA A 23 -4.67 0.79 -3.13
N CYS A 24 -4.66 0.37 -4.40
CA CYS A 24 -4.05 1.13 -5.49
C CYS A 24 -4.71 2.51 -5.66
N GLU A 25 -6.05 2.57 -5.67
CA GLU A 25 -6.78 3.84 -5.80
C GLU A 25 -6.47 4.80 -4.66
N VAL A 26 -6.40 4.30 -3.42
CA VAL A 26 -6.07 5.14 -2.26
C VAL A 26 -4.63 5.64 -2.33
N ILE A 27 -3.67 4.79 -2.70
CA ILE A 27 -2.28 5.21 -2.92
C ILE A 27 -2.22 6.32 -3.99
N GLU A 28 -2.85 6.10 -5.15
CA GLU A 28 -2.87 7.10 -6.22
C GLU A 28 -3.54 8.42 -5.81
N ARG A 29 -4.61 8.36 -5.00
CA ARG A 29 -5.23 9.54 -4.42
C ARG A 29 -4.24 10.29 -3.53
N MET A 30 -3.57 9.62 -2.60
CA MET A 30 -2.59 10.24 -1.71
C MET A 30 -1.44 10.88 -2.47
N LEU A 31 -0.96 10.23 -3.54
CA LEU A 31 0.09 10.78 -4.41
C LEU A 31 -0.39 12.01 -5.18
N ARG A 32 -1.64 12.02 -5.66
CA ARG A 32 -2.20 13.11 -6.46
C ARG A 32 -2.62 14.32 -5.63
N GLU A 33 -3.25 14.08 -4.49
CA GLU A 33 -3.87 15.11 -3.64
C GLU A 33 -2.96 15.56 -2.50
N GLY A 34 -1.86 14.85 -2.26
CA GLY A 34 -1.02 15.02 -1.09
C GLY A 34 -1.53 14.20 0.10
N ILE A 35 -0.63 13.96 1.04
CA ILE A 35 -0.91 13.22 2.27
C ILE A 35 -1.45 14.20 3.32
N SER A 36 -2.58 13.87 3.95
CA SER A 36 -3.12 14.70 5.04
C SER A 36 -2.23 14.63 6.29
N GLU A 37 -2.36 15.60 7.21
CA GLU A 37 -1.59 15.59 8.45
C GLU A 37 -1.89 14.35 9.31
N GLU A 38 -3.14 13.90 9.34
CA GLU A 38 -3.56 12.68 10.03
C GLU A 38 -2.95 11.42 9.39
N GLU A 39 -2.98 11.32 8.06
CA GLU A 39 -2.40 10.20 7.32
C GLU A 39 -0.87 10.13 7.52
N ALA A 40 -0.20 11.28 7.55
CA ALA A 40 1.22 11.38 7.85
C ALA A 40 1.53 10.93 9.29
N LYS A 41 0.77 11.41 10.29
CA LYS A 41 0.89 10.98 11.70
C LYS A 41 0.71 9.47 11.89
N LEU A 42 -0.11 8.85 11.04
CA LEU A 42 -0.40 7.41 11.08
C LEU A 42 0.52 6.58 10.18
N ASN A 43 1.52 7.18 9.50
CA ASN A 43 2.35 6.53 8.48
C ASN A 43 1.53 5.79 7.41
N SER A 44 0.33 6.30 7.09
CA SER A 44 -0.67 5.55 6.31
C SER A 44 -0.18 5.16 4.92
N LEU A 45 0.59 6.03 4.25
CA LEU A 45 1.14 5.71 2.93
C LEU A 45 2.13 4.54 3.00
N SER A 46 3.00 4.53 4.01
CA SER A 46 4.00 3.47 4.18
C SER A 46 3.32 2.12 4.49
N GLU A 47 2.39 2.11 5.44
CA GLU A 47 1.68 0.88 5.83
C GLU A 47 0.83 0.34 4.67
N LEU A 48 0.13 1.23 3.95
CA LEU A 48 -0.68 0.85 2.81
C LEU A 48 0.16 0.34 1.64
N TRP A 49 1.35 0.91 1.41
CA TRP A 49 2.29 0.46 0.38
C TRP A 49 2.80 -0.96 0.65
N GLU A 50 3.17 -1.27 1.89
CA GLU A 50 3.58 -2.63 2.28
C GLU A 50 2.42 -3.63 2.17
N ALA A 51 1.21 -3.22 2.57
CA ALA A 51 0.01 -4.02 2.39
C ALA A 51 -0.27 -4.31 0.90
N TYR A 52 -0.16 -3.30 0.04
CA TYR A 52 -0.35 -3.44 -1.40
C TYR A 52 0.68 -4.40 -2.03
N LYS A 53 1.96 -4.29 -1.68
CA LYS A 53 2.99 -5.27 -2.10
C LYS A 53 2.66 -6.69 -1.63
N THR A 54 2.17 -6.84 -0.41
CA THR A 54 1.78 -8.15 0.15
C THR A 54 0.61 -8.76 -0.64
N LEU A 55 -0.37 -7.94 -1.04
CA LEU A 55 -1.48 -8.39 -1.90
C LEU A 55 -0.97 -8.84 -3.27
N HIS A 56 -0.05 -8.10 -3.91
CA HIS A 56 0.55 -8.49 -5.19
C HIS A 56 1.36 -9.78 -5.08
N LEU A 57 2.16 -9.92 -4.02
CA LEU A 57 2.88 -11.16 -3.75
C LEU A 57 1.91 -12.35 -3.58
N THR A 58 0.78 -12.14 -2.89
CA THR A 58 -0.22 -13.19 -2.65
C THR A 58 -1.00 -13.55 -3.92
N LEU A 59 -1.40 -12.57 -4.73
CA LEU A 59 -2.19 -12.76 -5.95
C LEU A 59 -1.36 -13.30 -7.12
N LEU A 60 -0.14 -12.81 -7.29
CA LEU A 60 0.67 -12.99 -8.49
C LEU A 60 1.99 -13.73 -8.24
N GLY A 61 2.33 -13.99 -6.97
CA GLY A 61 3.58 -14.64 -6.60
C GLY A 61 4.82 -13.75 -6.71
N SER A 62 4.64 -12.45 -6.97
CA SER A 62 5.75 -11.50 -7.12
C SER A 62 5.32 -10.07 -6.78
N ILE A 63 6.26 -9.28 -6.25
CA ILE A 63 6.13 -7.82 -6.11
C ILE A 63 6.63 -7.07 -7.35
N ASP A 64 7.32 -7.75 -8.27
CA ASP A 64 7.85 -7.16 -9.50
C ASP A 64 6.77 -7.09 -10.59
N THR A 65 5.73 -6.29 -10.33
CA THR A 65 4.57 -6.13 -11.22
C THR A 65 4.61 -4.76 -11.91
N PRO A 66 3.99 -4.61 -13.10
CA PRO A 66 3.90 -3.30 -13.76
C PRO A 66 3.27 -2.22 -12.88
N ALA A 67 2.30 -2.60 -12.04
CA ALA A 67 1.64 -1.67 -11.12
C ALA A 67 2.58 -1.19 -10.02
N ILE A 68 3.34 -2.10 -9.39
CA ILE A 68 4.35 -1.74 -8.37
C ILE A 68 5.42 -0.84 -8.97
N ARG A 69 6.05 -1.24 -10.09
CA ARG A 69 7.11 -0.45 -10.75
C ARG A 69 6.66 0.96 -11.12
N ARG A 70 5.39 1.13 -11.52
CA ARG A 70 4.81 2.44 -11.87
C ARG A 70 4.70 3.37 -10.66
N LEU A 71 4.36 2.83 -9.50
CA LEU A 71 4.09 3.61 -8.29
C LEU A 71 5.33 3.78 -7.40
N GLU A 72 6.27 2.84 -7.45
CA GLU A 72 7.39 2.73 -6.50
C GLU A 72 8.14 4.05 -6.30
N GLN A 73 8.62 4.68 -7.38
CA GLN A 73 9.35 5.94 -7.26
C GLN A 73 8.49 7.06 -6.68
N GLN A 74 7.22 7.17 -7.09
CA GLN A 74 6.32 8.22 -6.61
C GLN A 74 6.03 8.05 -5.11
N VAL A 75 5.86 6.80 -4.65
CA VAL A 75 5.68 6.49 -3.23
C VAL A 75 6.93 6.81 -2.44
N THR A 76 8.12 6.44 -2.93
CA THR A 76 9.39 6.79 -2.29
C THR A 76 9.56 8.30 -2.15
N ASP A 77 9.38 9.05 -3.24
CA ASP A 77 9.50 10.51 -3.22
C ASP A 77 8.49 11.16 -2.26
N ALA A 78 7.26 10.64 -2.22
CA ALA A 78 6.24 11.11 -1.30
C ALA A 78 6.61 10.83 0.16
N LEU A 79 7.09 9.63 0.49
CA LEU A 79 7.51 9.29 1.86
C LEU A 79 8.68 10.16 2.34
N ASP A 80 9.65 10.42 1.46
CA ASP A 80 10.81 11.28 1.77
C ASP A 80 10.40 12.74 2.00
N SER A 81 9.30 13.20 1.40
CA SER A 81 8.83 14.59 1.52
C SER A 81 8.21 14.90 2.90
N TYR A 82 7.87 13.90 3.71
CA TYR A 82 7.25 14.07 5.03
C TYR A 82 8.01 13.39 6.18
N ALA A 83 9.21 12.85 5.91
CA ALA A 83 10.13 12.27 6.89
C ALA A 83 10.99 13.35 7.58
#